data_AF-A0A7W1UTX6-F1
#
_entry.id   AF-A0A7W1UTX6-F1
#
_cell.length_a   1.000
_cell.length_b   1.000
_cell.length_c   1.000
_cell.angle_alpha   90.00
_cell.angle_beta   90.00
_cell.angle_gamma   90.00
#
_symmetry.space_group_name_H-M   'P 1'
#
loop_
_entity.id
_entity.type
_entity.pdbx_description
1 polymer ?
#
loop_
_entity_poly.entity_id
_entity_poly.type
_entity_poly.pdbx_seq_one_letter_code
_entity_poly.pdbx_strand_id
1 'polypeptide(L)'
;SPSATWWVRRAEEPPGPRLLLVGGTGLPAAERELAAIGGMYHTSHTLTGDDATCAAVLGAIAETDVAHLATHGTFRADNPMFSSVDLADGPLMIHDLEHPAAVPWLVVLAACHAGRSGVYAGDELLGTAASLLSLGVGSVIAPVLAVPDDNASRLAVDLHRALRNGKPPSAALGSAVAAAADAGPRALAAAAAFQCIGTDVSSPALDAL
;
A
#
# COMPACT_ATOMS: atom_id res chain seq x y z
N SER A 1 -2.09 -19.45 3.15
CA SER A 1 -0.62 -19.30 3.33
C SER A 1 0.11 -19.74 2.08
N PRO A 2 0.95 -18.89 1.49
CA PRO A 2 1.72 -19.22 0.28
C PRO A 2 2.76 -20.34 0.51
N SER A 3 3.08 -21.08 -0.55
CA SER A 3 4.08 -22.16 -0.53
C SER A 3 5.52 -21.64 -0.74
N ALA A 4 6.54 -22.42 -0.38
CA ALA A 4 7.93 -22.06 -0.62
C ALA A 4 8.24 -21.80 -2.12
N THR A 5 7.66 -22.59 -3.02
CA THR A 5 7.81 -22.39 -4.47
C THR A 5 7.21 -21.07 -4.93
N TRP A 6 6.08 -20.67 -4.32
CA TRP A 6 5.47 -19.37 -4.60
C TRP A 6 6.42 -18.23 -4.17
N TRP A 7 7.04 -18.32 -2.99
CA TRP A 7 8.02 -17.33 -2.53
C TRP A 7 9.23 -17.20 -3.46
N VAL A 8 9.79 -18.32 -3.92
CA VAL A 8 10.92 -18.31 -4.86
C VAL A 8 10.53 -17.63 -6.17
N ARG A 9 9.40 -18.03 -6.77
CA ARG A 9 8.92 -17.40 -8.02
C ARG A 9 8.71 -15.89 -7.84
N ARG A 10 8.15 -15.47 -6.71
CA ARG A 10 7.84 -14.06 -6.49
C ARG A 10 9.09 -13.20 -6.28
N ALA A 11 10.17 -13.80 -5.76
CA ALA A 11 11.48 -13.16 -5.69
C ALA A 11 12.16 -13.05 -7.08
N GLU A 12 11.87 -13.96 -8.00
CA GLU A 12 12.42 -13.93 -9.37
C GLU A 12 11.67 -12.96 -10.31
N GLU A 13 10.46 -12.54 -9.94
CA GLU A 13 9.60 -11.63 -10.70
C GLU A 13 9.42 -10.29 -9.95
N PRO A 14 10.45 -9.41 -9.89
CA PRO A 14 10.35 -8.12 -9.21
C PRO A 14 9.27 -7.21 -9.85
N PRO A 15 8.75 -6.21 -9.10
CA PRO A 15 7.68 -5.34 -9.59
C PRO A 15 8.13 -4.60 -10.85
N GLY A 16 7.30 -4.62 -11.90
CA GLY A 16 7.46 -3.75 -13.05
C GLY A 16 7.13 -2.28 -12.74
N PRO A 17 7.13 -1.42 -13.76
CA PRO A 17 7.01 0.03 -13.59
C PRO A 17 5.57 0.53 -13.36
N ARG A 18 4.54 -0.33 -13.44
CA ARG A 18 3.15 0.14 -13.51
C ARG A 18 2.65 0.48 -12.11
N LEU A 19 2.36 1.75 -11.89
CA LEU A 19 1.88 2.29 -10.63
C LEU A 19 0.40 2.64 -10.70
N LEU A 20 -0.39 2.11 -9.77
CA LEU A 20 -1.75 2.54 -9.49
C LEU A 20 -1.78 3.34 -8.19
N LEU A 21 -2.41 4.51 -8.25
CA LEU A 21 -2.64 5.40 -7.12
C LEU A 21 -4.15 5.51 -6.90
N VAL A 22 -4.63 5.13 -5.72
CA VAL A 22 -6.06 5.20 -5.39
C VAL A 22 -6.27 6.10 -4.18
N GLY A 23 -7.12 7.11 -4.30
CA GLY A 23 -7.49 8.02 -3.23
C GLY A 23 -8.94 7.83 -2.82
N GLY A 24 -9.16 7.59 -1.53
CA GLY A 24 -10.51 7.41 -0.97
C GLY A 24 -11.28 8.73 -0.85
N THR A 25 -12.59 8.63 -0.67
CA THR A 25 -13.46 9.79 -0.48
C THR A 25 -13.26 10.44 0.88
N GLY A 26 -13.39 11.76 0.94
CA GLY A 26 -13.29 12.52 2.20
C GLY A 26 -11.85 12.74 2.70
N LEU A 27 -10.84 12.54 1.86
CA LEU A 27 -9.42 12.59 2.22
C LEU A 27 -8.63 13.66 1.43
N PRO A 28 -8.72 14.95 1.77
CA PRO A 28 -7.95 15.99 1.09
C PRO A 28 -6.42 15.81 1.19
N ALA A 29 -5.94 15.14 2.26
CA ALA A 29 -4.53 14.80 2.40
C ALA A 29 -4.09 13.75 1.36
N ALA A 30 -4.95 12.79 1.03
CA ALA A 30 -4.68 11.76 0.02
C ALA A 30 -4.45 12.38 -1.36
N GLU A 31 -5.23 13.36 -1.80
CA GLU A 31 -5.03 13.98 -3.12
C GLU A 31 -3.64 14.61 -3.26
N ARG A 32 -3.17 15.32 -2.22
CA ARG A 32 -1.82 15.92 -2.22
C ARG A 32 -0.72 14.86 -2.20
N GLU A 33 -0.93 13.80 -1.45
CA GLU A 33 -0.04 12.65 -1.40
C GLU A 33 0.08 11.98 -2.77
N LEU A 34 -1.04 11.64 -3.41
CA LEU A 34 -1.07 10.98 -4.70
C LEU A 34 -0.50 11.87 -5.81
N ALA A 35 -0.76 13.18 -5.79
CA ALA A 35 -0.14 14.11 -6.72
C ALA A 35 1.39 14.17 -6.55
N ALA A 36 1.87 14.18 -5.29
CA ALA A 36 3.29 14.16 -5.00
C ALA A 36 3.96 12.85 -5.43
N ILE A 37 3.32 11.70 -5.18
CA ILE A 37 3.82 10.39 -5.59
C ILE A 37 3.77 10.28 -7.11
N GLY A 38 2.63 10.54 -7.76
CA GLY A 38 2.47 10.44 -9.21
C GLY A 38 3.46 11.31 -9.99
N GLY A 39 3.78 12.50 -9.48
CA GLY A 39 4.82 13.36 -10.06
C GLY A 39 6.23 12.79 -10.03
N MET A 40 6.49 11.71 -9.27
CA MET A 40 7.77 10.98 -9.27
C MET A 40 7.85 9.90 -10.33
N TYR A 41 6.77 9.59 -11.04
CA TYR A 41 6.75 8.49 -12.00
C TYR A 41 6.39 9.01 -13.39
N HIS A 42 7.05 8.52 -14.44
CA HIS A 42 6.67 8.84 -15.81
C HIS A 42 5.26 8.35 -16.18
N THR A 43 4.84 7.21 -15.62
CA THR A 43 3.53 6.61 -15.88
C THR A 43 2.90 6.15 -14.58
N SER A 44 1.80 6.78 -14.19
CA SER A 44 0.94 6.36 -13.08
C SER A 44 -0.52 6.45 -13.49
N HIS A 45 -1.32 5.44 -13.13
CA HIS A 45 -2.77 5.52 -13.23
C HIS A 45 -3.33 5.97 -11.89
N THR A 46 -4.07 7.07 -11.85
CA THR A 46 -4.62 7.63 -10.62
C THR A 46 -6.14 7.61 -10.66
N LEU A 47 -6.76 7.02 -9.64
CA LEU A 47 -8.19 6.97 -9.43
C LEU A 47 -8.52 7.69 -8.11
N THR A 48 -9.29 8.77 -8.17
CA THR A 48 -9.63 9.62 -7.01
C THR A 48 -11.04 10.15 -7.11
N GLY A 49 -11.63 10.57 -6.00
CA GLY A 49 -12.99 11.13 -6.00
C GLY A 49 -13.99 10.12 -6.55
N ASP A 50 -14.88 10.57 -7.42
CA ASP A 50 -15.94 9.72 -8.00
C ASP A 50 -15.41 8.66 -8.97
N ASP A 51 -14.16 8.79 -9.47
CA ASP A 51 -13.54 7.82 -10.37
C ASP A 51 -12.97 6.60 -9.61
N ALA A 52 -12.74 6.73 -8.30
CA ALA A 52 -12.21 5.65 -7.44
C ALA A 52 -13.29 4.65 -7.06
N THR A 53 -13.95 4.02 -8.05
CA THR A 53 -14.97 2.98 -7.84
C THR A 53 -14.35 1.59 -7.67
N CYS A 54 -15.07 0.67 -7.01
CA CYS A 54 -14.65 -0.72 -6.87
C CYS A 54 -14.32 -1.37 -8.23
N ALA A 55 -15.18 -1.16 -9.24
CA ALA A 55 -14.98 -1.72 -10.56
C ALA A 55 -13.74 -1.13 -11.27
N ALA A 56 -13.53 0.19 -11.20
CA ALA A 56 -12.37 0.84 -11.79
C ALA A 56 -11.06 0.39 -11.13
N VAL A 57 -11.06 0.31 -9.80
CA VAL A 57 -9.89 -0.14 -9.02
C VAL A 57 -9.57 -1.60 -9.34
N LEU A 58 -10.55 -2.50 -9.34
CA LEU A 58 -10.34 -3.91 -9.69
C LEU A 58 -9.83 -4.09 -11.13
N GLY A 59 -10.34 -3.30 -12.07
CA GLY A 59 -9.87 -3.29 -13.46
C GLY A 59 -8.40 -2.85 -13.57
N ALA A 60 -8.03 -1.77 -12.86
CA ALA A 60 -6.67 -1.24 -12.89
C ALA A 60 -5.65 -2.14 -12.14
N ILE A 61 -6.07 -2.79 -11.06
CA ILE A 61 -5.22 -3.66 -10.23
C ILE A 61 -4.59 -4.80 -11.04
N ALA A 62 -5.34 -5.39 -11.98
CA ALA A 62 -4.84 -6.48 -12.82
C ALA A 62 -3.67 -6.07 -13.72
N GLU A 63 -3.56 -4.79 -14.03
CA GLU A 63 -2.55 -4.23 -14.93
C GLU A 63 -1.45 -3.46 -14.18
N THR A 64 -1.31 -3.71 -12.88
CA THR A 64 -0.45 -2.92 -12.00
C THR A 64 0.60 -3.79 -11.32
N ASP A 65 1.79 -3.23 -11.10
CA ASP A 65 2.87 -3.87 -10.35
C ASP A 65 2.99 -3.31 -8.92
N VAL A 66 2.72 -2.02 -8.74
CA VAL A 66 2.69 -1.34 -7.45
C VAL A 66 1.34 -0.64 -7.29
N ALA A 67 0.54 -1.02 -6.29
CA ALA A 67 -0.70 -0.34 -5.94
C ALA A 67 -0.55 0.41 -4.63
N HIS A 68 -0.81 1.71 -4.64
CA HIS A 68 -0.80 2.57 -3.47
C HIS A 68 -2.21 3.06 -3.17
N LEU A 69 -2.75 2.67 -2.01
CA LEU A 69 -4.11 2.95 -1.57
C LEU A 69 -4.07 3.96 -0.41
N ALA A 70 -4.42 5.20 -0.69
CA ALA A 70 -4.61 6.28 0.29
C ALA A 70 -6.11 6.44 0.58
N THR A 71 -6.68 5.45 1.27
CA THR A 71 -8.14 5.28 1.49
C THR A 71 -8.41 4.95 2.96
N HIS A 72 -9.59 5.27 3.50
CA HIS A 72 -10.01 4.63 4.74
C HIS A 72 -10.11 3.11 4.55
N GLY A 73 -10.06 2.36 5.65
CA GLY A 73 -10.22 0.91 5.63
C GLY A 73 -10.74 0.36 6.94
N THR A 74 -11.34 -0.82 6.85
CA THR A 74 -11.79 -1.60 8.01
C THR A 74 -11.07 -2.94 7.97
N PHE A 75 -10.17 -3.18 8.92
CA PHE A 75 -9.41 -4.42 9.00
C PHE A 75 -9.96 -5.33 10.09
N ARG A 76 -10.09 -6.62 9.77
CA ARG A 76 -10.78 -7.61 10.59
C ARG A 76 -9.86 -8.76 10.98
N ALA A 77 -9.58 -8.92 12.27
CA ALA A 77 -8.86 -10.11 12.76
C ALA A 77 -9.72 -11.38 12.68
N ASP A 78 -11.04 -11.25 12.88
CA ASP A 78 -11.95 -12.39 12.90
C ASP A 78 -12.13 -13.02 11.52
N ASN A 79 -12.09 -12.19 10.47
CA ASN A 79 -12.09 -12.66 9.08
C ASN A 79 -11.38 -11.67 8.15
N PRO A 80 -10.06 -11.84 7.94
CA PRO A 80 -9.26 -10.90 7.16
C PRO A 80 -9.70 -10.72 5.71
N MET A 81 -10.35 -11.72 5.10
CA MET A 81 -10.88 -11.62 3.72
C MET A 81 -12.05 -10.63 3.59
N PHE A 82 -12.70 -10.29 4.71
CA PHE A 82 -13.74 -9.24 4.79
C PHE A 82 -13.18 -7.92 5.34
N SER A 83 -11.86 -7.76 5.34
CA SER A 83 -11.27 -6.44 5.46
C SER A 83 -11.49 -5.66 4.18
N SER A 84 -11.61 -4.35 4.28
CA SER A 84 -11.95 -3.50 3.13
C SER A 84 -11.21 -2.17 3.13
N VAL A 85 -11.15 -1.57 1.94
CA VAL A 85 -10.85 -0.15 1.75
C VAL A 85 -12.10 0.58 1.28
N ASP A 86 -12.31 1.80 1.76
CA ASP A 86 -13.46 2.62 1.39
C ASP A 86 -13.17 3.36 0.07
N LEU A 87 -14.02 3.10 -0.93
CA LEU A 87 -13.99 3.67 -2.27
C LEU A 87 -15.24 4.54 -2.52
N ALA A 88 -15.35 5.11 -3.72
CA ALA A 88 -16.40 6.08 -4.08
C ALA A 88 -17.82 5.50 -4.00
N ASP A 89 -17.98 4.24 -4.41
CA ASP A 89 -19.26 3.54 -4.50
C ASP A 89 -19.47 2.50 -3.38
N GLY A 90 -18.51 2.38 -2.46
CA GLY A 90 -18.62 1.48 -1.31
C GLY A 90 -17.28 0.87 -0.88
N PRO A 91 -17.31 -0.11 0.04
CA PRO A 91 -16.11 -0.82 0.43
C PRO A 91 -15.69 -1.84 -0.64
N LEU A 92 -14.41 -1.83 -1.02
CA LEU A 92 -13.76 -2.91 -1.76
C LEU A 92 -13.15 -3.90 -0.75
N MET A 93 -13.62 -5.14 -0.77
CA MET A 93 -13.16 -6.17 0.15
C MET A 93 -11.92 -6.88 -0.39
N ILE A 94 -11.08 -7.43 0.49
CA ILE A 94 -9.92 -8.22 0.07
C ILE A 94 -10.35 -9.45 -0.75
N HIS A 95 -11.49 -10.07 -0.43
CA HIS A 95 -11.99 -11.19 -1.23
C HIS A 95 -12.33 -10.82 -2.68
N ASP A 96 -12.61 -9.54 -2.96
CA ASP A 96 -12.87 -9.11 -4.34
C ASP A 96 -11.60 -9.23 -5.22
N LEU A 97 -10.41 -9.25 -4.59
CA LEU A 97 -9.13 -9.46 -5.25
C LEU A 97 -8.88 -10.93 -5.66
N GLU A 98 -9.81 -11.85 -5.38
CA GLU A 98 -9.81 -13.20 -5.95
C GLU A 98 -10.23 -13.22 -7.43
N HIS A 99 -10.90 -12.16 -7.91
CA HIS A 99 -11.49 -12.11 -9.25
C HIS A 99 -10.57 -11.58 -10.36
N PRO A 100 -9.71 -10.57 -10.12
CA PRO A 100 -8.74 -10.10 -11.11
C PRO A 100 -7.83 -11.22 -11.62
N ALA A 101 -7.42 -11.13 -12.89
CA ALA A 101 -6.52 -12.11 -13.50
C ALA A 101 -5.09 -12.06 -12.92
N ALA A 102 -4.73 -10.94 -12.28
CA ALA A 102 -3.46 -10.73 -11.61
C ALA A 102 -3.63 -9.76 -10.44
N VAL A 103 -2.68 -9.81 -9.51
CA VAL A 103 -2.58 -8.88 -8.38
C VAL A 103 -1.22 -8.19 -8.38
N PRO A 104 -1.11 -6.99 -7.76
CA PRO A 104 0.12 -6.22 -7.73
C PRO A 104 1.23 -6.98 -7.02
N TRP A 105 2.48 -6.68 -7.35
CA TRP A 105 3.62 -7.19 -6.60
C TRP A 105 3.76 -6.48 -5.26
N LEU A 106 3.62 -5.16 -5.23
CA LEU A 106 3.61 -4.38 -3.99
C LEU A 106 2.24 -3.74 -3.78
N VAL A 107 1.68 -3.89 -2.59
CA VAL A 107 0.53 -3.10 -2.11
C VAL A 107 0.99 -2.22 -0.96
N VAL A 108 0.82 -0.90 -1.10
CA VAL A 108 1.03 0.08 -0.04
C VAL A 108 -0.33 0.56 0.44
N LEU A 109 -0.65 0.30 1.71
CA LEU A 109 -1.84 0.81 2.37
C LEU A 109 -1.42 2.02 3.21
N ALA A 110 -1.61 3.22 2.69
CA ALA A 110 -1.11 4.43 3.33
C ALA A 110 -2.04 4.95 4.45
N ALA A 111 -3.21 4.33 4.65
CA ALA A 111 -4.24 4.92 5.48
C ALA A 111 -4.88 3.94 6.48
N CYS A 112 -4.51 4.09 7.75
CA CYS A 112 -5.30 3.73 8.92
C CYS A 112 -5.62 5.03 9.66
N HIS A 113 -6.73 5.66 9.32
CA HIS A 113 -7.11 6.93 9.93
C HIS A 113 -7.41 6.75 11.42
N ALA A 114 -6.83 7.62 12.23
CA ALA A 114 -7.07 7.71 13.67
C ALA A 114 -8.52 8.09 14.07
N GLY A 115 -9.44 8.20 13.11
CA GLY A 115 -10.78 8.77 13.28
C GLY A 115 -11.97 7.80 13.23
N ARG A 116 -11.84 6.60 12.65
CA ARG A 116 -12.90 5.57 12.71
C ARG A 116 -12.52 4.49 13.71
N SER A 117 -13.01 4.70 14.93
CA SER A 117 -13.15 3.77 16.05
C SER A 117 -12.64 2.33 15.83
N GLY A 118 -11.53 2.03 16.48
CA GLY A 118 -11.02 0.69 16.70
C GLY A 118 -9.57 0.79 17.11
N VAL A 119 -9.25 0.56 18.38
CA VAL A 119 -7.88 0.25 18.76
C VAL A 119 -7.58 -1.08 18.09
N TYR A 120 -6.91 -1.01 16.93
CA TYR A 120 -6.52 -2.19 16.18
C TYR A 120 -5.51 -2.97 17.01
N ALA A 121 -5.86 -4.19 17.40
CA ALA A 121 -4.86 -5.12 17.89
C ALA A 121 -4.06 -5.53 16.66
N GLY A 122 -2.77 -5.22 16.57
CA GLY A 122 -1.94 -5.37 15.35
C GLY A 122 -2.04 -6.72 14.59
N ASP A 123 -2.65 -7.74 15.18
CA ASP A 123 -3.14 -8.97 14.56
C ASP A 123 -4.04 -8.76 13.33
N GLU A 124 -4.87 -7.70 13.27
CA GLU A 124 -5.75 -7.48 12.10
C GLU A 124 -4.95 -7.19 10.82
N LEU A 125 -3.87 -6.42 10.94
CA LEU A 125 -2.99 -6.14 9.81
C LEU A 125 -2.24 -7.38 9.37
N LEU A 126 -1.73 -8.17 10.33
CA LEU A 126 -1.04 -9.42 10.02
C LEU A 126 -1.97 -10.38 9.27
N GLY A 127 -3.23 -10.50 9.69
CA GLY A 127 -4.24 -11.28 8.98
C GLY A 127 -4.51 -10.76 7.56
N THR A 128 -4.68 -9.45 7.43
CA THR A 128 -4.93 -8.77 6.15
C THR A 128 -3.77 -8.95 5.17
N ALA A 129 -2.54 -8.70 5.62
CA ALA A 129 -1.34 -8.92 4.84
C ALA A 129 -1.19 -10.40 4.45
N ALA A 130 -1.45 -11.33 5.38
CA ALA A 130 -1.42 -12.77 5.07
C ALA A 130 -2.45 -13.19 4.01
N SER A 131 -3.64 -12.58 4.02
CA SER A 131 -4.65 -12.76 2.97
C SER A 131 -4.17 -12.24 1.62
N LEU A 132 -3.68 -10.99 1.54
CA LEU A 132 -3.14 -10.41 0.31
C LEU A 132 -1.98 -11.24 -0.26
N LEU A 133 -1.05 -11.68 0.60
CA LEU A 133 0.05 -12.56 0.21
C LEU A 133 -0.46 -13.92 -0.31
N SER A 134 -1.53 -14.46 0.29
CA SER A 134 -2.14 -15.71 -0.19
C SER A 134 -2.85 -15.55 -1.55
N LEU A 135 -3.26 -14.33 -1.91
CA LEU A 135 -3.82 -14.00 -3.22
C LEU A 135 -2.77 -13.76 -4.30
N GLY A 136 -1.49 -13.71 -3.94
CA GLY A 136 -0.39 -13.54 -4.90
C GLY A 136 0.33 -12.19 -4.83
N VAL A 137 -0.06 -11.30 -3.90
CA VAL A 137 0.71 -10.07 -3.64
C VAL A 137 2.09 -10.45 -3.14
N GLY A 138 3.15 -9.84 -3.68
CA GLY A 138 4.53 -10.17 -3.30
C GLY A 138 4.95 -9.57 -1.97
N SER A 139 4.53 -8.33 -1.71
CA SER A 139 4.83 -7.57 -0.50
C SER A 139 3.72 -6.57 -0.17
N VAL A 140 3.50 -6.35 1.12
CA VAL A 140 2.51 -5.40 1.64
C VAL A 140 3.21 -4.44 2.61
N ILE A 141 3.02 -3.14 2.41
CA ILE A 141 3.44 -2.10 3.37
C ILE A 141 2.21 -1.43 3.94
N ALA A 142 2.09 -1.41 5.27
CA ALA A 142 0.92 -0.83 5.93
C ALA A 142 1.19 -0.47 7.39
N PRO A 143 0.45 0.46 7.99
CA PRO A 143 0.59 0.82 9.40
C PRO A 143 -0.15 -0.18 10.32
N VAL A 144 0.53 -0.64 11.38
CA VAL A 144 -0.04 -1.49 12.44
C VAL A 144 -0.80 -0.70 13.51
N LEU A 145 -0.72 0.63 13.47
CA LEU A 145 -1.36 1.55 14.40
C LEU A 145 -1.96 2.71 13.62
N ALA A 146 -2.89 3.43 14.24
CA ALA A 146 -3.41 4.65 13.66
C ALA A 146 -2.31 5.72 13.52
N VAL A 147 -2.20 6.31 12.34
CA VAL A 147 -1.19 7.34 12.02
C VAL A 147 -1.90 8.61 11.55
N PRO A 148 -1.51 9.82 12.05
CA PRO A 148 -2.04 11.07 11.51
C PRO A 148 -1.72 11.25 10.03
N ASP A 149 -2.70 11.73 9.25
CA ASP A 149 -2.67 11.78 7.79
C ASP A 149 -1.42 12.47 7.25
N ASP A 150 -1.08 13.67 7.74
CA ASP A 150 0.09 14.42 7.27
C ASP A 150 1.41 13.65 7.46
N ASN A 151 1.51 12.80 8.49
CA ASN A 151 2.71 11.99 8.73
C ASN A 151 2.73 10.74 7.84
N ALA A 152 1.57 10.11 7.64
CA ALA A 152 1.44 8.98 6.71
C ALA A 152 1.78 9.41 5.28
N SER A 153 1.26 10.56 4.83
CA SER A 153 1.55 11.10 3.51
C SER A 153 3.02 11.42 3.30
N ARG A 154 3.69 12.01 4.30
CA ARG A 154 5.14 12.26 4.24
C ARG A 154 5.93 10.97 4.11
N LEU A 155 5.60 9.97 4.92
CA LEU A 155 6.26 8.67 4.87
C LEU A 155 6.04 8.00 3.50
N ALA A 156 4.81 8.02 2.97
CA ALA A 156 4.48 7.47 1.67
C ALA A 156 5.30 8.10 0.54
N VAL A 157 5.42 9.43 0.55
CA VAL A 157 6.26 10.19 -0.40
C VAL A 157 7.73 9.78 -0.30
N ASP A 158 8.29 9.67 0.91
CA ASP A 158 9.69 9.27 1.11
C ASP A 158 9.93 7.79 0.75
N LEU A 159 8.96 6.92 1.03
CA LEU A 159 8.95 5.52 0.63
C LEU A 159 9.00 5.38 -0.89
N HIS A 160 8.10 6.05 -1.61
CA HIS A 160 8.07 6.02 -3.08
C HIS A 160 9.35 6.59 -3.69
N ARG A 161 9.92 7.65 -3.11
CA ARG A 161 11.23 8.16 -3.54
C ARG A 161 12.33 7.11 -3.38
N ALA A 162 12.32 6.35 -2.30
CA ALA A 162 13.29 5.28 -2.08
C ALA A 162 13.08 4.09 -3.03
N LEU A 163 11.82 3.69 -3.28
CA LEU A 163 11.45 2.65 -4.25
C LEU A 163 11.89 3.01 -5.68
N ARG A 164 11.70 4.28 -6.09
CA ARG A 164 12.13 4.80 -7.40
C ARG A 164 13.65 4.89 -7.57
N ASN A 165 14.39 4.81 -6.45
CA ASN A 165 15.85 4.71 -6.46
C ASN A 165 16.33 3.25 -6.31
N GLY A 166 15.48 2.29 -6.67
CA GLY A 166 15.84 0.88 -6.82
C GLY A 166 15.91 0.12 -5.50
N LYS A 167 15.55 0.76 -4.37
CA LYS A 167 15.55 0.06 -3.08
C LYS A 167 14.40 -0.95 -3.04
N PRO A 168 14.64 -2.17 -2.51
CA PRO A 168 13.57 -3.10 -2.26
C PRO A 168 12.63 -2.56 -1.17
N PRO A 169 11.37 -3.02 -1.09
CA PRO A 169 10.33 -2.44 -0.21
C PRO A 169 10.74 -2.24 1.25
N SER A 170 11.40 -3.23 1.87
CA SER A 170 11.80 -3.15 3.28
C SER A 170 12.88 -2.09 3.49
N ALA A 171 13.86 -2.01 2.59
CA ALA A 171 14.92 -1.01 2.64
C ALA A 171 14.40 0.40 2.30
N ALA A 172 13.42 0.48 1.41
CA ALA A 172 12.73 1.72 1.08
C ALA A 172 11.95 2.25 2.29
N LEU A 173 11.19 1.38 2.98
CA LEU A 173 10.51 1.72 4.22
C LEU A 173 11.50 2.12 5.32
N GLY A 174 12.58 1.37 5.51
CA GLY A 174 13.63 1.72 6.47
C GLY A 174 14.27 3.08 6.19
N SER A 175 14.43 3.45 4.92
CA SER A 175 14.93 4.77 4.52
C SER A 175 13.93 5.88 4.83
N ALA A 176 12.63 5.64 4.60
CA ALA A 176 11.57 6.59 4.93
C ALA A 176 11.45 6.79 6.46
N VAL A 177 11.57 5.72 7.25
CA VAL A 177 11.60 5.80 8.72
C VAL A 177 12.82 6.57 9.22
N ALA A 178 13.99 6.35 8.62
CA ALA A 178 15.19 7.10 8.96
C ALA A 178 15.04 8.61 8.66
N ALA A 179 14.47 8.96 7.50
CA ALA A 179 14.19 10.36 7.14
C ALA A 179 13.20 11.02 8.11
N ALA A 180 12.22 10.27 8.62
CA ALA A 180 11.27 10.77 9.61
C ALA A 180 11.92 11.13 10.97
N ALA A 181 13.09 10.56 11.29
CA ALA A 181 13.82 10.89 12.51
C ALA A 181 14.25 12.36 12.54
N ASP A 182 14.63 12.92 11.38
CA ASP A 182 15.03 14.32 11.24
C ASP A 182 13.86 15.29 11.42
N ALA A 183 12.64 14.84 11.16
CA ALA A 183 11.41 15.60 11.38
C ALA A 183 10.90 15.57 12.84
N GLY A 184 11.56 14.80 13.72
CA GLY A 184 11.34 14.77 15.16
C GLY A 184 10.52 13.58 15.67
N PRO A 185 10.37 13.45 17.01
CA PRO A 185 9.88 12.22 17.64
C PRO A 185 8.48 11.77 17.21
N ARG A 186 7.57 12.72 16.91
CA ARG A 186 6.21 12.39 16.45
C ARG A 186 6.18 11.84 15.03
N ALA A 187 7.03 12.38 14.15
CA ALA A 187 7.17 11.87 12.79
C ALA A 187 7.79 10.48 12.81
N LEU A 188 8.83 10.28 13.62
CA LEU A 188 9.45 8.97 13.82
C LEU A 188 8.45 7.93 14.38
N ALA A 189 7.65 8.28 15.38
CA ALA A 189 6.65 7.37 15.95
C ALA A 189 5.58 6.97 14.93
N ALA A 190 5.11 7.93 14.13
CA ALA A 190 4.18 7.67 13.03
C ALA A 190 4.79 6.76 11.96
N ALA A 191 6.05 7.02 11.59
CA ALA A 191 6.78 6.21 10.62
C ALA A 191 7.01 4.78 11.10
N ALA A 192 7.37 4.60 12.37
CA ALA A 192 7.63 3.30 12.99
C ALA A 192 6.37 2.42 13.09
N ALA A 193 5.17 2.99 12.93
CA ALA A 193 3.94 2.21 12.84
C ALA A 193 3.85 1.40 11.55
N PHE A 194 4.60 1.75 10.49
CA PHE A 194 4.55 1.02 9.23
C PHE A 194 5.41 -0.24 9.26
N GLN A 195 4.87 -1.32 8.72
CA GLN A 195 5.54 -2.60 8.58
C GLN A 195 5.54 -3.01 7.11
N CYS A 196 6.61 -3.72 6.70
CA CYS A 196 6.72 -4.36 5.40
C CYS A 196 6.64 -5.87 5.60
N ILE A 197 5.69 -6.54 4.96
CA ILE A 197 5.45 -7.98 5.09
C ILE A 197 5.45 -8.61 3.70
N GLY A 198 6.38 -9.51 3.46
CA GLY A 198 6.46 -10.26 2.22
C GLY A 198 7.87 -10.39 1.67
N THR A 199 7.97 -10.52 0.36
CA THR A 199 9.22 -10.68 -0.38
C THR A 199 9.90 -9.33 -0.50
N ASP A 200 11.23 -9.34 -0.41
CA ASP A 200 12.03 -8.12 -0.48
C ASP A 200 13.04 -8.20 -1.62
N VAL A 201 12.61 -7.83 -2.82
CA VAL A 201 13.50 -7.77 -4.00
C VAL A 201 13.49 -6.38 -4.62
N SER A 202 14.68 -5.94 -5.05
CA SER A 202 14.86 -4.66 -5.72
C SER A 202 14.37 -4.76 -7.15
N SER A 203 13.73 -3.71 -7.65
CA SER A 203 13.38 -3.64 -9.07
C SER A 203 14.14 -2.54 -9.79
N PRO A 204 15.05 -2.87 -10.72
CA PRO A 204 15.65 -1.87 -11.60
C PRO A 204 14.63 -1.28 -12.59
N ALA A 205 13.44 -1.87 -12.74
CA ALA A 205 12.38 -1.33 -13.60
C ALA A 205 11.69 -0.10 -12.98
N LEU A 206 11.74 0.05 -11.66
CA LEU A 206 11.28 1.28 -10.97
C LEU A 206 12.27 2.44 -11.13
N ASP A 207 13.56 2.16 -11.40
CA ASP A 207 14.58 3.17 -11.72
C ASP A 207 14.41 3.77 -13.13
N ALA A 208 13.71 3.06 -14.03
CA ALA A 208 13.54 3.41 -15.43
C ALA A 208 12.33 4.34 -15.70
N LEU A 209 11.77 4.95 -14.65
CA LEU A 209 10.61 5.85 -14.62
C LEU A 209 10.92 7.19 -13.95
#